data_AF-A0A076Q2K8-F1
#
_entry.id   AF-A0A076Q2K8-F1
#
_cell.length_a   1.000
_cell.length_b   1.000
_cell.length_c   1.000
_cell.angle_alpha   90.00
_cell.angle_beta   90.00
_cell.angle_gamma   90.00
#
_symmetry.space_group_name_H-M   'P 1'
#
loop_
_entity.id
_entity.type
_entity.pdbx_description
1 polymer ?
#
loop_
_entity_poly.entity_id
_entity_poly.type
_entity_poly.pdbx_seq_one_letter_code
_entity_poly.pdbx_strand_id
1 'polypeptide(L)' 'LLTVTSFPRLGCPGFTLPEYKPTPVEKGVSKSLFFPDEAINRHPRFSTLTRNIRHRRGEKVVINVPIF' A
#
# COMPACT_ATOMS: atom_id res chain seq x y z
N LEU A 1 -5.56 -4.62 -20.79
CA LEU A 1 -4.58 -5.17 -19.83
C LEU A 1 -3.19 -4.71 -20.29
N LEU A 2 -2.34 -4.23 -19.39
CA LEU A 2 -0.97 -3.81 -19.72
C LEU A 2 0.00 -4.59 -18.81
N THR A 3 1.13 -5.01 -19.36
CA THR A 3 2.22 -5.62 -18.59
C THR A 3 3.22 -4.53 -18.22
N VAL A 4 3.04 -3.96 -17.03
CA VAL A 4 3.91 -2.92 -16.49
C VAL A 4 4.68 -3.47 -15.30
N THR A 5 5.96 -3.10 -15.18
CA THR A 5 6.81 -3.49 -14.05
C THR A 5 6.56 -2.61 -12.82
N SER A 6 6.30 -1.33 -13.04
CA SER A 6 5.97 -0.35 -12.02
C SER A 6 4.86 0.56 -12.55
N PHE A 7 3.89 0.87 -11.70
CA PHE A 7 2.85 1.83 -12.02
C PHE A 7 3.34 3.25 -11.67
N PRO A 8 3.56 4.15 -12.65
CA PRO A 8 4.27 5.42 -12.41
C PRO A 8 3.62 6.35 -11.37
N ARG A 9 2.30 6.23 -11.19
CA ARG A 9 1.50 7.03 -10.25
C ARG A 9 1.04 6.23 -9.02
N LEU A 10 1.77 5.19 -8.64
CA LEU A 10 1.44 4.37 -7.48
C LEU A 10 1.39 5.23 -6.22
N GLY A 11 0.24 5.27 -5.54
CA GLY A 11 0.06 6.08 -4.33
C GLY A 11 -0.19 7.57 -4.56
N CYS A 12 -0.31 8.04 -5.81
CA CYS A 12 -0.76 9.40 -6.11
C CYS A 12 -2.29 9.51 -6.03
N PRO A 13 -2.90 10.69 -5.78
CA PRO A 13 -4.35 10.87 -5.82
C PRO A 13 -5.00 10.30 -7.09
N GLY A 14 -6.21 9.72 -7.00
CA GLY A 14 -6.94 9.17 -8.14
C GLY A 14 -6.32 7.95 -8.84
N PHE A 15 -5.42 7.20 -8.20
CA PHE A 15 -4.79 6.03 -8.83
C PHE A 15 -5.57 4.72 -8.74
N THR A 16 -6.62 4.66 -7.92
CA THR A 16 -7.52 3.51 -7.79
C THR A 16 -8.87 3.79 -8.43
N LEU A 17 -9.56 2.72 -8.85
CA LEU A 17 -10.94 2.80 -9.36
C LEU A 17 -11.81 1.74 -8.66
N PRO A 18 -12.82 2.13 -7.87
CA PRO A 18 -13.18 3.50 -7.48
C PRO A 18 -12.06 4.17 -6.65
N GLU A 19 -12.17 5.49 -6.46
CA GLU A 19 -11.18 6.24 -5.70
C GLU A 19 -11.28 5.91 -4.20
N TYR A 20 -10.15 5.51 -3.61
CA TYR A 20 -10.04 5.20 -2.19
C TYR A 20 -8.96 6.05 -1.53
N LYS A 21 -9.20 6.44 -0.28
CA LYS A 21 -8.25 7.20 0.53
C LYS A 21 -7.38 6.27 1.35
N PRO A 22 -6.07 6.56 1.53
CA PRO A 22 -5.22 5.82 2.44
C PRO A 22 -5.72 5.85 3.89
N THR A 23 -5.44 4.79 4.64
CA THR A 23 -5.81 4.60 6.06
C THR A 23 -4.56 4.61 6.95
N PRO A 24 -3.96 5.78 7.24
CA PRO A 24 -2.68 5.89 7.96
C PRO A 24 -2.81 5.73 9.48
N VAL A 25 -3.74 4.89 9.94
CA VAL A 25 -4.08 4.65 11.36
C VAL A 25 -3.93 3.17 11.70
N GLU A 26 -3.86 2.78 12.98
CA GLU A 26 -3.69 1.37 13.39
C GLU A 26 -4.72 0.41 12.80
N LYS A 27 -5.94 0.88 12.56
CA LYS A 27 -6.99 0.10 11.92
C LYS A 27 -6.63 -0.30 10.47
N GLY A 28 -5.78 0.48 9.81
CA GLY A 28 -5.30 0.22 8.46
C GLY A 28 -4.33 -0.96 8.41
N VAL A 29 -4.45 -1.77 7.37
CA VAL A 29 -3.59 -2.94 7.13
C VAL A 29 -2.15 -2.48 6.93
N SER A 30 -1.94 -1.56 5.99
CA SER A 30 -0.61 -1.06 5.62
C SER A 30 -0.14 0.12 6.47
N LYS A 31 -1.06 0.92 7.05
CA LYS A 31 -0.79 2.26 7.59
C LYS A 31 -0.07 3.20 6.60
N SER A 32 -0.20 2.94 5.31
CA SER A 32 0.46 3.74 4.29
C SER A 32 -0.12 5.15 4.28
N LEU A 33 0.74 6.14 4.02
CA LEU A 33 0.32 7.52 3.77
C LEU A 33 -0.26 7.68 2.36
N PHE A 34 0.07 6.75 1.46
CA PHE A 34 -0.14 6.89 0.02
C PHE A 34 -0.99 5.76 -0.59
N PHE A 35 -0.98 4.58 0.01
CA PHE A 35 -1.60 3.38 -0.56
C PHE A 35 -2.85 2.96 0.24
N PRO A 36 -4.06 2.97 -0.35
CA PRO A 36 -5.28 2.52 0.30
C PRO A 36 -5.28 1.00 0.47
N ASP A 37 -5.91 0.51 1.54
CA ASP A 37 -5.97 -0.92 1.82
C ASP A 37 -6.83 -1.67 0.77
N GLU A 38 -7.74 -0.98 0.10
CA GLU A 38 -8.57 -1.50 -0.99
C GLU A 38 -7.77 -1.85 -2.26
N ALA A 39 -6.57 -1.30 -2.40
CA ALA A 39 -5.65 -1.69 -3.48
C ALA A 39 -4.87 -2.97 -3.13
N ILE A 40 -5.01 -3.51 -1.91
CA ILE A 40 -4.51 -4.84 -1.54
C ILE A 40 -5.53 -5.88 -2.03
N ASN A 41 -5.02 -7.00 -2.57
CA ASN A 41 -5.88 -8.08 -3.00
C ASN A 41 -6.76 -8.61 -1.84
N ARG A 42 -8.04 -8.88 -2.14
CA ARG A 42 -9.08 -9.26 -1.16
C ARG A 42 -8.79 -10.55 -0.39
N HIS A 43 -7.97 -11.44 -0.93
CA HIS A 43 -7.67 -12.70 -0.26
C HIS A 43 -6.96 -12.42 1.09
N PRO A 44 -7.45 -12.97 2.23
CA PRO A 44 -6.96 -12.63 3.58
C PRO A 44 -5.44 -12.75 3.76
N ARG A 45 -4.81 -13.68 3.04
CA ARG A 45 -3.35 -13.84 3.00
C ARG A 45 -2.59 -12.52 2.83
N PHE A 46 -3.00 -11.64 1.92
CA PHE A 46 -2.23 -10.44 1.59
C PHE A 46 -2.31 -9.38 2.69
N SER A 47 -3.50 -9.18 3.25
CA SER A 47 -3.68 -8.25 4.36
C SER A 47 -3.01 -8.76 5.64
N THR A 48 -3.14 -10.04 5.95
CA THR A 48 -2.45 -10.68 7.08
C THR A 48 -0.93 -10.58 6.94
N LEU A 49 -0.37 -10.86 5.76
CA LEU A 49 1.08 -10.74 5.52
C LEU A 49 1.57 -9.31 5.74
N THR A 50 0.88 -8.34 5.16
CA THR A 50 1.24 -6.91 5.27
C THR A 50 1.21 -6.45 6.73
N ARG A 51 0.15 -6.83 7.47
CA ARG A 51 0.01 -6.53 8.89
C ARG A 51 1.10 -7.19 9.72
N ASN A 52 1.38 -8.48 9.50
CA ASN A 52 2.37 -9.24 10.27
C ASN A 52 3.80 -8.70 10.07
N ILE A 53 4.18 -8.35 8.83
CA ILE A 53 5.50 -7.74 8.55
C ILE A 53 5.66 -6.43 9.35
N ARG A 54 4.64 -5.57 9.32
CA ARG A 54 4.64 -4.31 10.05
C ARG A 54 4.74 -4.51 11.56
N HIS A 55 3.91 -5.38 12.15
CA HIS A 55 3.96 -5.64 13.59
C HIS A 55 5.27 -6.29 14.02
N ARG A 56 5.81 -7.23 13.23
CA ARG A 56 7.10 -7.85 13.52
C ARG A 56 8.25 -6.83 13.48
N ARG A 57 8.23 -5.88 12.54
CA ARG A 57 9.24 -4.83 12.44
C ARG A 57 9.10 -3.76 13.53
N GLY A 58 7.89 -3.58 14.06
CA GLY A 58 7.55 -2.49 15.01
C GLY A 58 7.32 -1.13 14.34
N GLU A 59 7.57 -1.03 13.03
CA GLU A 59 7.44 0.20 12.25
C GLU A 59 7.01 -0.12 10.80
N LYS A 60 6.70 0.91 10.01
CA LYS A 60 6.34 0.76 8.60
C LYS A 60 7.56 0.33 7.78
N VAL A 61 7.30 -0.37 6.67
CA VAL A 61 8.34 -0.60 5.67
C VAL A 61 8.73 0.73 5.03
N VAL A 62 10.03 0.92 4.83
CA VAL A 62 10.62 2.15 4.26
C VAL A 62 11.47 1.79 3.06
N ILE A 63 11.24 2.47 1.94
CA ILE A 63 11.97 2.32 0.68
C ILE A 63 12.31 3.74 0.21
N ASN A 64 13.59 4.08 0.20
CA ASN A 64 14.08 5.38 -0.28
C ASN A 64 14.75 5.18 -1.64
N VAL A 65 14.31 5.93 -2.65
CA VAL A 65 14.83 5.89 -4.02
C VAL A 65 15.38 7.27 -4.34
N PRO A 66 16.58 7.40 -4.94
CA PRO A 66 17.13 8.71 -5.31
C PRO A 66 16.20 9.42 -6.30
N ILE A 67 16.00 10.72 -6.09
CA ILE A 67 15.37 11.60 -7.07
C ILE A 67 16.38 11.94 -8.16
N PHE A 68 15.88 12.18 -9.37
CA PHE A 68 16.69 12.46 -10.58
C PHE A 68 17.69 13.59 -10.40
#